data_AF-A0AA41U537-F1
#
_entry.id   AF-A0AA41U537-F1
#
_cell.length_a   1.000
_cell.length_b   1.000
_cell.length_c   1.000
_cell.angle_alpha   90.00
_cell.angle_beta   90.00
_cell.angle_gamma   90.00
#
_symmetry.space_group_name_H-M   'P 1'
#
loop_
_entity.id
_entity.type
_entity.pdbx_description
1 polymer ?
#
loop_
_entity_poly.entity_id
_entity_poly.type
_entity_poly.pdbx_seq_one_letter_code
_entity_poly.pdbx_strand_id
1 'polypeptide(L)'
;MLLAAYAEFVRLKAQPWVRRAEEELRAAGHVLTEHSGRVVDLALLTAQELRVAEFAAKGLTNKEIGAQLRMSPRTVGAHLYKIFPKLGVTSRAALADALRPRR
;
A
#
# COMPACT_ATOMS: atom_id res chain seq x y z
N MET A 1 13.08 -9.05 -9.15
CA MET A 1 13.94 -10.09 -8.53
C MET A 1 13.85 -10.06 -7.00
N LEU A 2 14.14 -8.95 -6.32
CA LEU A 2 14.10 -8.86 -4.84
C LEU A 2 12.70 -9.10 -4.23
N LEU A 3 11.64 -8.48 -4.77
CA LEU A 3 10.26 -8.72 -4.28
C LEU A 3 9.81 -10.19 -4.43
N ALA A 4 10.20 -10.85 -5.52
CA ALA A 4 9.87 -12.25 -5.75
C ALA A 4 10.62 -13.19 -4.79
N ALA A 5 11.92 -12.93 -4.56
CA ALA A 5 12.71 -13.67 -3.58
C ALA A 5 12.17 -13.48 -2.16
N TYR A 6 11.82 -12.25 -1.78
CA TYR A 6 11.20 -11.96 -0.49
C TYR A 6 9.87 -12.70 -0.30
N ALA A 7 8.97 -12.67 -1.28
CA ALA A 7 7.70 -13.39 -1.23
C ALA A 7 7.91 -14.91 -1.04
N GLU A 8 8.91 -15.48 -1.71
CA GLU A 8 9.25 -16.89 -1.57
C GLU A 8 9.83 -17.22 -0.19
N PHE A 9 10.70 -16.37 0.37
CA PHE A 9 11.22 -16.57 1.73
C PHE A 9 10.13 -16.47 2.79
N VAL A 10 9.15 -15.58 2.62
CA VAL A 10 7.97 -15.49 3.48
C VAL A 10 7.16 -16.79 3.41
N ARG A 11 6.90 -17.31 2.20
CA ARG A 11 6.19 -18.58 1.98
C ARG A 11 6.89 -19.76 2.64
N LEU A 12 8.22 -19.82 2.56
CA LEU A 12 9.05 -20.88 3.15
C LEU A 12 9.31 -20.69 4.65
N LYS A 13 8.78 -19.62 5.28
CA LYS A 13 9.03 -19.25 6.68
C LYS A 13 10.53 -19.11 7.02
N ALA A 14 11.35 -18.73 6.05
CA ALA A 14 12.80 -18.64 6.16
C ALA A 14 13.23 -17.31 6.81
N GLN A 15 12.91 -17.12 8.09
CA GLN A 15 13.02 -15.84 8.81
C GLN A 15 14.36 -15.09 8.66
N PRO A 16 15.54 -15.73 8.71
CA PRO A 16 16.80 -15.03 8.49
C PRO A 16 16.93 -14.41 7.09
N TRP A 17 16.40 -15.11 6.07
CA TRP A 17 16.41 -14.64 4.68
C TRP A 17 15.33 -13.59 4.41
N VAL A 18 14.18 -13.70 5.09
CA VAL A 18 13.13 -12.66 5.09
C VAL A 18 13.71 -11.34 5.57
N ARG A 19 14.34 -11.31 6.75
CA ARG A 19 14.93 -10.07 7.32
C ARG A 19 15.98 -9.45 6.40
N ARG A 20 16.88 -10.27 5.86
CA ARG A 20 17.91 -9.77 4.94
C ARG A 20 17.28 -9.17 3.67
N ALA A 21 16.27 -9.82 3.10
CA ALA A 21 15.58 -9.29 1.93
C ALA A 21 14.79 -8.00 2.26
N GLU A 22 14.25 -7.86 3.47
CA GLU A 22 13.61 -6.62 3.92
C GLU A 22 14.61 -5.46 4.03
N GLU A 23 15.81 -5.71 4.55
CA GLU A 23 16.88 -4.71 4.64
C GLU A 23 17.29 -4.21 3.25
N GLU A 24 17.50 -5.13 2.31
CA GLU A 24 17.84 -4.80 0.91
C GLU A 24 16.71 -4.05 0.20
N LEU A 25 15.45 -4.49 0.37
CA LEU A 25 14.29 -3.82 -0.20
C LEU A 25 14.11 -2.41 0.37
N ARG A 26 14.33 -2.23 1.68
CA ARG A 26 14.32 -0.90 2.30
C ARG A 26 15.44 -0.01 1.78
N ALA A 27 16.65 -0.54 1.62
CA ALA A 27 17.78 0.20 1.04
C ALA A 27 17.50 0.63 -0.41
N ALA A 28 16.75 -0.17 -1.16
CA ALA A 28 16.25 0.15 -2.50
C ALA A 28 15.01 1.07 -2.52
N GLY A 29 14.53 1.53 -1.35
CA GLY A 29 13.41 2.47 -1.25
C GLY A 29 12.02 1.84 -1.30
N HIS A 30 11.91 0.51 -1.21
CA HIS A 30 10.61 -0.16 -1.13
C HIS A 30 10.00 -0.02 0.26
N VAL A 31 8.68 0.12 0.31
CA VAL A 31 7.93 0.22 1.57
C VAL A 31 6.86 -0.87 1.55
N LEU A 32 7.19 -2.00 2.18
CA LEU A 32 6.35 -3.19 2.12
C LEU A 32 5.29 -3.19 3.22
N THR A 33 4.11 -3.67 2.86
CA THR A 33 2.97 -3.91 3.75
C THR A 33 2.37 -5.27 3.45
N GLU A 34 1.62 -5.83 4.38
CA GLU A 34 0.92 -7.10 4.19
C GLU A 34 -0.59 -6.92 4.18
N HIS A 35 -1.23 -7.43 3.13
CA HIS A 35 -2.68 -7.50 3.05
C HIS A 35 -3.10 -8.90 2.62
N SER A 36 -3.94 -9.56 3.42
CA SER A 36 -4.50 -10.88 3.11
C SER A 36 -3.42 -11.92 2.71
N GLY A 37 -2.28 -11.92 3.41
CA GLY A 37 -1.15 -12.82 3.13
C GLY A 37 -0.34 -12.48 1.87
N ARG A 38 -0.59 -11.33 1.25
CA ARG A 38 0.17 -10.82 0.10
C ARG A 38 1.01 -9.62 0.53
N VAL A 39 2.25 -9.62 0.09
CA VAL A 39 3.15 -8.48 0.21
C VAL A 39 2.77 -7.46 -0.86
N VAL A 40 2.57 -6.22 -0.44
CA VAL A 40 2.27 -5.08 -1.29
C VAL A 40 3.38 -4.06 -1.10
N ASP A 41 3.79 -3.42 -2.19
CA ASP A 41 4.77 -2.33 -2.14
C ASP A 41 4.08 -0.98 -2.28
N LEU A 42 4.13 -0.17 -1.24
CA LEU A 42 3.56 1.18 -1.23
C LEU A 42 4.33 2.14 -2.15
N ALA A 43 5.56 1.82 -2.55
CA ALA A 43 6.31 2.61 -3.54
C ALA A 43 5.65 2.60 -4.93
N LEU A 44 4.68 1.71 -5.19
CA LEU A 44 3.85 1.71 -6.40
C LEU A 44 2.86 2.90 -6.46
N LEU A 45 2.59 3.53 -5.32
CA LEU A 45 1.77 4.72 -5.23
C LEU A 45 2.61 5.99 -5.40
N THR A 46 2.10 6.91 -6.20
CA THR A 46 2.60 8.30 -6.17
C THR A 46 2.32 8.94 -4.81
N ALA A 47 3.07 9.98 -4.45
CA ALA A 47 2.83 10.72 -3.20
C ALA A 47 1.40 11.27 -3.08
N GLN A 48 0.77 11.62 -4.21
CA GLN A 48 -0.64 12.04 -4.25
C GLN A 48 -1.58 10.87 -3.94
N GLU A 49 -1.36 9.72 -4.58
CA GLU A 49 -2.16 8.51 -4.37
C GLU A 49 -2.03 7.98 -2.95
N LEU A 50 -0.82 8.01 -2.37
CA LEU A 50 -0.60 7.62 -0.99
C LEU A 50 -1.42 8.49 -0.03
N ARG A 51 -1.39 9.82 -0.18
CA ARG A 51 -2.21 10.72 0.66
C ARG A 51 -3.71 10.45 0.52
N VAL A 52 -4.20 10.21 -0.69
CA VAL A 52 -5.61 9.83 -0.92
C VAL A 52 -5.94 8.51 -0.22
N ALA A 53 -5.06 7.50 -0.34
CA ALA A 53 -5.24 6.20 0.29
C ALA A 53 -5.26 6.31 1.83
N GLU A 54 -4.35 7.09 2.42
CA GLU A 54 -4.27 7.32 3.86
C GLU A 54 -5.52 7.98 4.42
N PHE A 55 -6.03 9.04 3.77
CA PHE A 55 -7.27 9.67 4.20
C PHE A 55 -8.47 8.74 4.04
N ALA A 56 -8.50 7.96 2.96
CA ALA A 56 -9.56 6.98 2.74
C ALA A 56 -9.54 5.86 3.78
N ALA A 57 -8.36 5.37 4.17
CA ALA A 57 -8.16 4.41 5.24
C ALA A 57 -8.59 4.96 6.61
N LYS A 58 -8.45 6.27 6.85
CA LYS A 58 -8.96 6.96 8.05
C LYS A 58 -10.48 7.17 8.05
N GLY A 59 -11.18 6.74 7.00
CA GLY A 59 -12.65 6.79 6.92
C GLY A 59 -13.24 8.09 6.36
N LEU A 60 -12.42 9.04 5.91
CA LEU A 60 -12.93 10.27 5.27
C LEU A 60 -13.70 9.91 4.00
N THR A 61 -14.67 10.72 3.59
CA THR A 61 -15.40 10.60 2.32
C THR A 61 -14.63 11.26 1.17
N ASN A 62 -14.97 10.96 -0.08
CA ASN A 62 -14.33 11.61 -1.24
C ASN A 62 -14.51 13.15 -1.22
N LYS A 63 -15.60 13.65 -0.61
CA LYS A 63 -15.85 15.10 -0.45
C LYS A 63 -14.87 15.72 0.55
N GLU A 64 -14.67 15.09 1.70
CA GLU A 64 -13.74 15.56 2.73
C GLU A 64 -12.29 15.49 2.26
N ILE A 65 -11.91 14.40 1.58
CA ILE A 65 -10.58 14.27 0.97
C ILE A 65 -10.37 15.35 -0.08
N GLY A 66 -11.37 15.60 -0.92
CA GLY A 66 -11.33 16.66 -1.92
C GLY A 66 -11.09 18.04 -1.30
N ALA A 67 -11.78 18.34 -0.19
CA ALA A 67 -11.59 19.58 0.55
C ALA A 67 -10.15 19.72 1.10
N GLN A 68 -9.59 18.65 1.68
CA GLN A 68 -8.25 18.67 2.26
C GLN A 68 -7.14 18.75 1.21
N LEU A 69 -7.31 18.07 0.07
CA LEU A 69 -6.30 17.99 -0.99
C LEU A 69 -6.52 18.98 -2.13
N ARG A 70 -7.51 19.87 -2.02
CA ARG A 70 -7.92 20.82 -3.08
C ARG A 70 -8.23 20.10 -4.41
N MET A 71 -9.03 19.04 -4.32
CA MET A 71 -9.45 18.20 -5.44
C MET A 71 -10.98 18.09 -5.51
N SER A 72 -11.51 17.84 -6.71
CA SER A 72 -12.92 17.47 -6.81
C SER A 72 -13.17 16.07 -6.22
N PRO A 73 -14.36 15.78 -5.64
CA PRO A 73 -14.69 14.43 -5.17
C PRO A 73 -14.59 13.37 -6.26
N ARG A 74 -14.84 13.75 -7.53
CA ARG A 74 -14.68 12.89 -8.70
C ARG A 74 -13.21 12.53 -8.94
N THR A 75 -12.30 13.49 -8.80
CA THR A 75 -10.85 13.26 -8.92
C THR A 75 -10.36 12.30 -7.84
N VAL A 76 -10.84 12.45 -6.60
CA VAL A 76 -10.54 11.49 -5.52
C VAL A 76 -11.01 10.08 -5.89
N GLY A 77 -12.21 9.94 -6.44
CA GLY A 77 -12.72 8.65 -6.93
C GLY A 77 -11.83 8.04 -8.02
N ALA A 78 -11.34 8.86 -8.96
CA ALA A 78 -10.41 8.42 -10.00
C ALA A 78 -9.05 7.96 -9.44
N HIS A 79 -8.54 8.62 -8.40
CA HIS A 79 -7.35 8.15 -7.68
C HIS A 79 -7.60 6.80 -7.02
N LEU A 80 -8.73 6.64 -6.30
CA LEU A 80 -9.06 5.38 -5.63
C LEU A 80 -9.19 4.21 -6.61
N TYR A 81 -9.79 4.46 -7.79
CA TYR A 81 -9.87 3.46 -8.86
C TYR A 81 -8.50 2.96 -9.32
N LYS A 82 -7.47 3.83 -9.32
CA LYS A 82 -6.08 3.47 -9.67
C LYS A 82 -5.34 2.83 -8.50
N ILE A 83 -5.63 3.25 -7.27
CA ILE A 83 -4.97 2.77 -6.04
C ILE A 83 -5.34 1.31 -5.75
N PHE A 84 -6.62 0.95 -5.87
CA PHE A 84 -7.13 -0.39 -5.56
C PHE A 84 -6.35 -1.52 -6.25
N PRO A 85 -6.17 -1.54 -7.58
CA PRO A 85 -5.42 -2.60 -8.24
C PRO A 85 -3.92 -2.57 -7.88
N LYS A 86 -3.33 -1.40 -7.63
CA LYS A 86 -1.92 -1.29 -7.21
C LYS A 86 -1.67 -1.92 -5.84
N LEU A 87 -2.65 -1.80 -4.94
CA LEU A 87 -2.58 -2.39 -3.60
C LEU A 87 -3.20 -3.79 -3.51
N GLY A 88 -3.80 -4.29 -4.58
CA GLY A 88 -4.51 -5.58 -4.59
C GLY A 88 -5.75 -5.61 -3.68
N VAL A 89 -6.35 -4.44 -3.39
CA VAL A 89 -7.57 -4.33 -2.57
C VAL A 89 -8.79 -4.10 -3.44
N THR A 90 -9.95 -4.54 -2.98
CA THR A 90 -11.23 -4.41 -3.72
C THR A 90 -12.20 -3.42 -3.09
N SER A 91 -11.89 -2.91 -1.90
CA SER A 91 -12.79 -2.03 -1.16
C SER A 91 -12.04 -0.92 -0.44
N ARG A 92 -12.77 0.16 -0.13
CA ARG A 92 -12.26 1.26 0.70
C ARG A 92 -11.86 0.78 2.09
N ALA A 93 -12.65 -0.10 2.70
CA ALA A 93 -12.39 -0.63 4.03
C ALA A 93 -11.06 -1.41 4.10
N ALA A 94 -10.73 -2.14 3.02
CA ALA A 94 -9.47 -2.89 2.92
C ALA A 94 -8.22 -1.99 2.86
N LEU A 95 -8.35 -0.67 2.59
CA LEU A 95 -7.20 0.25 2.61
C LEU A 95 -6.58 0.38 4.00
N ALA A 96 -7.38 0.32 5.07
CA ALA A 96 -6.86 0.45 6.43
C ALA A 96 -5.91 -0.70 6.77
N ASP A 97 -6.28 -1.92 6.39
CA ASP A 97 -5.42 -3.09 6.56
C ASP A 97 -4.22 -3.04 5.61
N ALA A 98 -4.44 -2.67 4.34
CA ALA A 98 -3.37 -2.62 3.36
C ALA A 98 -2.30 -1.56 3.65
N LEU A 99 -2.62 -0.48 4.37
CA LEU A 99 -1.62 0.54 4.73
C LEU A 99 -0.96 0.29 6.10
N ARG A 100 -1.33 -0.78 6.80
CA ARG A 100 -0.80 -1.05 8.13
C ARG A 100 0.63 -1.61 8.04
N PRO A 101 1.64 -0.96 8.64
CA PRO A 101 3.01 -1.47 8.60
C PRO A 101 3.10 -2.86 9.23
N ARG A 102 3.90 -3.74 8.63
CA ARG A 102 4.24 -5.05 9.22
C ARG A 102 4.98 -4.83 10.55
N ARG A 103 4.53 -5.49 11.62
CA ARG A 103 5.21 -5.55 12.92
C ARG A 103 6.12 -6.77 12.98
#